data_AF-E9SEZ8-F1
#
_entry.id   AF-E9SEZ8-F1
#
_cell.length_a   1.000
_cell.length_b   1.000
_cell.length_c   1.000
_cell.angle_alpha   90.00
_cell.angle_beta   90.00
_cell.angle_gamma   90.00
#
_symmetry.space_group_name_H-M   'P 1'
#
loop_
_entity.id
_entity.type
_entity.pdbx_description
1 polymer ?
#
loop_
_entity_poly.entity_id
_entity_poly.type
_entity_poly.pdbx_seq_one_letter_code
_entity_poly.pdbx_strand_id
1 'polypeptide(L)'
;MNEILQRIGLQTFIRLMIECWNELFLLFLIFNMQLSIQRDKSDELINKVKIPLSKELLIFYCASFLYNLCEITIILFIRFSRPHITAAMFFYYLIGGFQTFFFLQVIKDNIAVKHKIDRMKRALTAFQLLQIPMAVMLAVTPFTDAIYRIDECGGYSRKWGFYVWQGVTILTFVFIAAEIAFHWKQTDAFIKKIILTASFFPMLGFVSGLSNSGRSMNNEMIAVAALVMFLQYEKNKTEVTLKYGYDLEKAKTELAETKLNLMQAQIKPHFINNAMIAVQEVCYTDPERAAELLDHFARYLRNNIDATESTEPIPFEEEVQAVREYLAIEHADTSKKFSFEFELNCTGFTVPALSIEPLAENAVKHGIDRYSPNGKVVLSSYETDDAFFVEIRDNGEGFDMNSETLGKGGIGLKNTEFRLKQMCGGRLEIKRRDNWTVAEIMIPKDRRQ
;
A
#
# COMPACT_ATOMS: atom_id res chain seq x y z
N MET A 1 36.06 32.49 -28.38
CA MET A 1 36.21 31.09 -28.84
C MET A 1 37.58 30.83 -29.48
N ASN A 2 37.98 31.58 -30.53
CA ASN A 2 39.31 31.45 -31.16
C ASN A 2 40.49 31.61 -30.18
N GLU A 3 40.41 32.56 -29.24
CA GLU A 3 41.46 32.73 -28.21
C GLU A 3 41.57 31.53 -27.25
N ILE A 4 40.45 30.92 -26.87
CA ILE A 4 40.44 29.74 -26.00
C ILE A 4 41.03 28.55 -26.77
N LEU A 5 40.60 28.35 -28.01
CA LEU A 5 41.05 27.24 -28.86
C LEU A 5 42.56 27.30 -29.16
N GLN A 6 43.09 28.51 -29.39
CA GLN A 6 44.53 28.75 -29.54
C GLN A 6 45.32 28.51 -28.23
N ARG A 7 44.71 28.73 -27.06
CA ARG A 7 45.37 28.59 -25.75
C ARG A 7 45.44 27.15 -25.23
N ILE A 8 44.38 26.36 -25.39
CA ILE A 8 44.30 24.99 -24.82
C ILE A 8 44.44 23.88 -25.87
N GLY A 9 44.33 24.21 -27.16
CA GLY A 9 44.35 23.26 -28.26
C GLY A 9 43.00 22.55 -28.48
N LEU A 10 42.78 22.09 -29.71
CA LEU A 10 41.50 21.51 -30.14
C LEU A 10 41.09 20.28 -29.32
N GLN A 11 42.03 19.37 -29.01
CA GLN A 11 41.74 18.15 -28.25
C GLN A 11 41.28 18.45 -26.81
N THR A 12 41.96 19.37 -26.12
CA THR A 12 41.60 19.81 -24.77
C THR A 12 40.26 20.54 -24.76
N PHE A 13 39.99 21.35 -25.79
CA PHE A 13 38.70 22.03 -25.95
C PHE A 13 37.54 21.03 -26.14
N ILE A 14 37.71 20.04 -27.02
CA ILE A 14 36.71 18.96 -27.19
C ILE A 14 36.47 18.22 -25.87
N ARG A 15 37.54 17.92 -25.12
CA ARG A 15 37.43 17.28 -23.81
C ARG A 15 36.63 18.13 -22.83
N LEU A 16 36.96 19.42 -22.71
CA LEU A 16 36.24 20.35 -21.85
C LEU A 16 34.75 20.40 -22.20
N MET A 17 34.42 20.43 -23.49
CA MET A 17 33.01 20.40 -23.94
C MET A 17 32.29 19.13 -23.51
N ILE A 18 32.92 17.96 -23.65
CA ILE A 18 32.35 16.67 -23.19
C ILE A 18 32.10 16.72 -21.68
N GLU A 19 33.06 17.17 -20.88
CA GLU A 19 32.89 17.22 -19.42
C GLU A 19 31.82 18.22 -18.97
N CYS A 20 31.71 19.37 -19.64
CA CYS A 20 30.64 20.33 -19.38
C CYS A 20 29.24 19.74 -19.68
N TRP A 21 29.11 18.95 -20.76
CA TRP A 21 27.87 18.23 -21.06
C TRP A 21 27.58 17.14 -20.02
N ASN A 22 28.60 16.40 -19.58
CA ASN A 22 28.48 15.44 -18.49
C ASN A 22 27.97 16.12 -17.21
N GLU A 23 28.46 17.33 -16.88
CA GLU A 23 27.98 18.08 -15.70
C GLU A 23 26.52 18.51 -15.81
N LEU A 24 26.14 19.09 -16.94
CA LEU A 24 24.76 19.51 -17.15
C LEU A 24 23.81 18.31 -17.05
N PHE A 25 24.25 17.17 -17.55
CA PHE A 25 23.52 15.92 -17.45
C PHE A 25 23.42 15.40 -16.00
N LEU A 26 24.51 15.41 -15.22
CA LEU A 26 24.49 15.02 -13.81
C LEU A 26 23.59 15.95 -12.99
N LEU A 27 23.61 17.26 -13.24
CA LEU A 27 22.68 18.21 -12.63
C LEU A 27 21.22 17.89 -12.95
N PHE A 28 20.93 17.56 -14.20
CA PHE A 28 19.59 17.13 -14.60
C PHE A 28 19.16 15.87 -13.83
N LEU A 29 20.04 14.86 -13.68
CA LEU A 29 19.74 13.66 -12.90
C LEU A 29 19.47 13.97 -11.42
N ILE A 30 20.32 14.79 -10.79
CA ILE A 30 20.18 15.21 -9.39
C ILE A 30 18.83 15.91 -9.20
N PHE A 31 18.52 16.89 -10.06
CA PHE A 31 17.28 17.66 -9.97
C PHE A 31 16.05 16.77 -10.13
N ASN A 32 16.02 15.91 -11.15
CA ASN A 32 14.91 14.98 -11.37
C ASN A 32 14.76 14.01 -10.20
N MET A 33 15.86 13.46 -9.68
CA MET A 33 15.80 12.54 -8.55
C MET A 33 15.29 13.24 -7.28
N GLN A 34 15.70 14.48 -7.03
CA GLN A 34 15.22 15.26 -5.90
C GLN A 34 13.72 15.58 -6.02
N LEU A 35 13.25 15.99 -7.20
CA LEU A 35 11.83 16.18 -7.47
C LEU A 35 11.05 14.87 -7.31
N SER A 36 11.59 13.77 -7.81
CA SER A 36 11.02 12.43 -7.70
C SER A 36 10.81 12.05 -6.23
N ILE A 37 11.84 12.21 -5.39
CA ILE A 37 11.77 11.96 -3.94
C ILE A 37 10.78 12.90 -3.23
N GLN A 38 10.67 14.15 -3.66
CA GLN A 38 9.69 15.08 -3.08
C GLN A 38 8.25 14.70 -3.44
N ARG A 39 7.99 14.36 -4.71
CA ARG A 39 6.67 13.90 -5.18
C ARG A 39 6.24 12.62 -4.47
N ASP A 40 7.18 11.71 -4.23
CA ASP A 40 6.91 10.44 -3.53
C ASP A 40 6.47 10.64 -2.08
N LYS A 41 6.83 11.76 -1.44
CA LYS A 41 6.33 12.11 -0.10
C LYS A 41 4.89 12.61 -0.12
N SER A 42 4.48 13.27 -1.20
CA SER A 42 3.12 13.81 -1.34
C SER A 42 2.11 12.80 -1.87
N ASP A 43 2.57 11.76 -2.57
CA ASP A 43 1.71 10.72 -3.15
C ASP A 43 1.42 9.63 -2.11
N GLU A 44 0.15 9.50 -1.72
CA GLU A 44 -0.30 8.56 -0.68
C GLU A 44 -0.10 7.09 -1.08
N LEU A 45 -0.17 6.80 -2.39
CA LEU A 45 0.02 5.46 -2.94
C LEU A 45 1.51 5.10 -2.95
N ILE A 46 2.36 6.02 -3.40
CA ILE A 46 3.81 5.81 -3.49
C ILE A 46 4.47 5.84 -2.11
N ASN A 47 3.98 6.65 -1.17
CA ASN A 47 4.53 6.71 0.19
C ASN A 47 4.43 5.35 0.93
N LYS A 48 3.44 4.51 0.57
CA LYS A 48 3.34 3.13 1.09
C LYS A 48 4.37 2.18 0.47
N VAL A 49 4.85 2.48 -0.73
CA VAL A 49 5.81 1.68 -1.49
C VAL A 49 7.20 2.32 -1.37
N LYS A 50 7.96 1.97 -0.32
CA LYS A 50 9.35 2.44 -0.17
C LYS A 50 10.23 1.88 -1.28
N ILE A 51 10.61 2.74 -2.23
CA ILE A 51 11.58 2.40 -3.28
C ILE A 51 12.99 2.33 -2.66
N PRO A 52 13.74 1.23 -2.84
CA PRO A 52 15.09 1.12 -2.31
C PRO A 52 16.09 2.01 -3.08
N LEU A 53 17.19 2.39 -2.42
CA LEU A 53 18.34 3.10 -3.00
C LEU A 53 18.10 4.56 -3.46
N SER A 54 16.93 5.15 -3.23
CA SER A 54 16.63 6.52 -3.71
C SER A 54 17.59 7.57 -3.14
N LYS A 55 17.95 7.49 -1.85
CA LYS A 55 18.86 8.47 -1.22
C LYS A 55 20.31 8.20 -1.61
N GLU A 56 20.66 6.93 -1.71
CA GLU A 56 22.00 6.43 -2.02
C GLU A 56 22.41 6.84 -3.44
N LEU A 57 21.50 6.69 -4.42
CA LEU A 57 21.70 7.14 -5.79
C LEU A 57 21.84 8.66 -5.88
N LEU A 58 21.04 9.43 -5.13
CA LEU A 58 21.18 10.89 -5.09
C LEU A 58 22.57 11.31 -4.59
N ILE A 59 23.05 10.70 -3.50
CA ILE A 59 24.40 10.93 -2.98
C ILE A 59 25.46 10.55 -4.02
N PHE A 60 25.27 9.42 -4.72
CA PHE A 60 26.17 9.00 -5.78
C PHE A 60 26.22 10.03 -6.92
N TYR A 61 25.08 10.56 -7.37
CA TYR A 61 25.04 11.58 -8.41
C TYR A 61 25.70 12.89 -7.97
N CYS A 62 25.44 13.36 -6.74
CA CYS A 62 26.10 14.54 -6.18
C CYS A 62 27.62 14.36 -6.08
N ALA A 63 28.09 13.19 -5.65
CA ALA A 63 29.52 12.88 -5.60
C ALA A 63 30.13 12.83 -7.01
N SER A 64 29.39 12.29 -7.99
CA SER A 64 29.84 12.21 -9.39
C SER A 64 29.93 13.59 -10.03
N PHE A 65 29.01 14.49 -9.70
CA PHE A 65 29.04 15.90 -10.09
C PHE A 65 30.31 16.56 -9.55
N LEU A 66 30.56 16.49 -8.23
CA LEU A 66 31.77 17.07 -7.64
C LEU A 66 33.07 16.47 -8.21
N TYR A 67 33.08 15.17 -8.50
CA TYR A 67 34.20 14.49 -9.13
C TYR A 67 34.49 15.07 -10.53
N ASN A 68 33.43 15.27 -11.33
CA ASN A 68 33.55 15.83 -12.67
C ASN A 68 33.96 17.30 -12.66
N LEU A 69 33.43 18.09 -11.72
CA LEU A 69 33.81 19.49 -11.51
C LEU A 69 35.30 19.67 -11.24
N CYS A 70 35.91 18.73 -10.51
CA CYS A 70 37.35 18.74 -10.26
C CYS A 70 38.13 18.57 -11.56
N GLU A 71 37.72 17.66 -12.46
CA GLU A 71 38.37 17.46 -13.75
C GLU A 71 38.24 18.69 -14.66
N ILE A 72 37.07 19.32 -14.70
CA ILE A 72 36.88 20.60 -15.43
C ILE A 72 37.83 21.67 -14.90
N THR A 73 37.94 21.77 -13.57
CA THR A 73 38.85 22.72 -12.92
C THR A 73 40.31 22.44 -13.31
N ILE A 74 40.73 21.17 -13.31
CA ILE A 74 42.06 20.76 -13.75
C ILE A 74 42.31 21.21 -15.19
N ILE A 75 41.37 20.95 -16.11
CA ILE A 75 41.49 21.30 -17.53
C ILE A 75 41.59 22.81 -17.73
N LEU A 76 40.76 23.60 -17.04
CA LEU A 76 40.72 25.06 -17.16
C LEU A 76 42.00 25.71 -16.63
N PHE A 77 42.57 25.19 -15.54
CA PHE A 77 43.71 25.82 -14.87
C PHE A 77 45.08 25.26 -15.25
N ILE A 78 45.16 24.24 -16.12
CA ILE A 78 46.39 23.48 -16.45
C ILE A 78 47.59 24.34 -16.89
N ARG A 79 47.37 25.59 -17.33
CA ARG A 79 48.42 26.56 -17.73
C ARG A 79 48.37 27.89 -16.98
N PHE A 80 47.53 28.03 -15.96
CA PHE A 80 47.25 29.30 -15.31
C PHE A 80 47.61 29.32 -13.82
N SER A 81 47.35 28.24 -13.08
CA SER A 81 47.56 28.23 -11.63
C SER A 81 47.84 26.83 -11.09
N ARG A 82 49.12 26.60 -10.75
CA ARG A 82 49.58 25.40 -10.05
C ARG A 82 48.82 25.08 -8.74
N PRO A 83 48.56 26.05 -7.83
CA PRO A 83 47.85 25.72 -6.60
C PRO A 83 46.41 25.26 -6.86
N HIS A 84 45.72 25.83 -7.86
CA HIS A 84 44.37 25.38 -8.22
C HIS A 84 44.36 23.97 -8.81
N ILE A 85 45.31 23.64 -9.71
CA ILE A 85 45.42 22.28 -10.25
C ILE A 85 45.71 21.27 -9.14
N THR A 86 46.64 21.60 -8.24
CA THR A 86 47.04 20.69 -7.15
C THR A 86 45.88 20.42 -6.20
N ALA A 87 45.14 21.47 -5.82
CA ALA A 87 43.94 21.34 -5.00
C ALA A 87 42.85 20.53 -5.73
N ALA A 88 42.58 20.82 -7.00
CA ALA A 88 41.58 20.11 -7.78
C ALA A 88 41.92 18.63 -7.98
N MET A 89 43.18 18.28 -8.22
CA MET A 89 43.67 16.89 -8.26
C MET A 89 43.50 16.20 -6.91
N PHE A 90 43.84 16.86 -5.81
CA PHE A 90 43.62 16.30 -4.48
C PHE A 90 42.15 15.98 -4.23
N PHE A 91 41.24 16.91 -4.53
CA PHE A 91 39.80 16.68 -4.38
C PHE A 91 39.27 15.62 -5.35
N TYR A 92 39.77 15.56 -6.58
CA TYR A 92 39.41 14.52 -7.55
C TYR A 92 39.66 13.11 -6.99
N TYR A 93 40.87 12.84 -6.48
CA TYR A 93 41.16 11.54 -5.85
C TYR A 93 40.40 11.32 -4.54
N LEU A 94 40.23 12.36 -3.73
CA LEU A 94 39.47 12.28 -2.47
C LEU A 94 38.02 11.87 -2.71
N ILE A 95 37.35 12.52 -3.67
CA ILE A 95 35.96 12.25 -4.03
C ILE A 95 35.86 10.85 -4.65
N GLY A 96 36.79 10.46 -5.53
CA GLY A 96 36.82 9.11 -6.10
C GLY A 96 36.93 8.02 -5.01
N GLY A 97 37.84 8.21 -4.05
CA GLY A 97 37.98 7.31 -2.90
C GLY A 97 36.73 7.28 -2.02
N PHE A 98 36.10 8.43 -1.77
CA PHE A 98 34.82 8.52 -1.07
C PHE A 98 33.71 7.76 -1.81
N GLN A 99 33.61 7.87 -3.14
CA GLN A 99 32.62 7.14 -3.93
C GLN A 99 32.79 5.63 -3.79
N THR A 100 34.02 5.11 -3.91
CA THR A 100 34.30 3.68 -3.71
C THR A 100 33.93 3.23 -2.30
N PHE A 101 34.31 4.00 -1.28
CA PHE A 101 33.97 3.71 0.12
C PHE A 101 32.45 3.70 0.36
N PHE A 102 31.76 4.73 -0.15
CA PHE A 102 30.31 4.88 -0.03
C PHE A 102 29.58 3.74 -0.73
N PHE A 103 30.04 3.34 -1.91
CA PHE A 103 29.44 2.24 -2.65
C PHE A 103 29.58 0.90 -1.91
N LEU A 104 30.76 0.62 -1.32
CA LEU A 104 30.93 -0.54 -0.42
C LEU A 104 29.99 -0.48 0.79
N GLN A 105 29.75 0.71 1.35
CA GLN A 105 28.80 0.91 2.45
C GLN A 105 27.36 0.59 2.01
N VAL A 106 26.92 1.08 0.85
CA VAL A 106 25.58 0.82 0.30
C VAL A 106 25.33 -0.67 0.13
N ILE A 107 26.31 -1.41 -0.40
CA ILE A 107 26.24 -2.87 -0.58
C ILE A 107 26.16 -3.56 0.78
N LYS A 108 26.99 -3.14 1.74
CA LYS A 108 27.03 -3.71 3.09
C LYS A 108 25.68 -3.57 3.78
N ASP A 109 25.07 -2.39 3.72
CA ASP A 109 23.82 -2.12 4.44
C ASP A 109 22.61 -2.79 3.74
N ASN A 110 22.56 -2.74 2.40
CA ASN A 110 21.41 -3.25 1.64
C ASN A 110 21.45 -4.75 1.37
N ILE A 111 22.61 -5.41 1.44
CA ILE A 111 22.73 -6.86 1.22
C ILE A 111 23.25 -7.56 2.47
N ALA A 112 24.49 -7.27 2.89
CA ALA A 112 25.15 -8.06 3.93
C ALA A 112 24.45 -7.95 5.30
N VAL A 113 24.09 -6.74 5.73
CA VAL A 113 23.37 -6.50 6.99
C VAL A 113 21.92 -6.97 6.88
N LYS A 114 21.24 -6.59 5.80
CA LYS A 114 19.83 -6.94 5.57
C LYS A 114 19.58 -8.45 5.55
N HIS A 115 20.48 -9.23 4.94
CA HIS A 115 20.39 -10.69 4.85
C HIS A 115 21.26 -11.43 5.87
N LYS A 116 21.87 -10.73 6.83
CA LYS A 116 22.72 -11.30 7.90
C LYS A 116 23.87 -12.18 7.40
N ILE A 117 24.56 -11.73 6.35
CA ILE A 117 25.69 -12.45 5.72
C ILE A 117 27.01 -11.94 6.32
N ASP A 118 27.44 -12.54 7.44
CA ASP A 118 28.61 -12.06 8.20
C ASP A 118 29.94 -12.13 7.43
N ARG A 119 30.12 -13.14 6.58
CA ARG A 119 31.32 -13.28 5.75
C ARG A 119 31.46 -12.09 4.80
N MET A 120 30.40 -11.76 4.07
CA MET A 120 30.35 -10.63 3.14
C MET A 120 30.54 -9.31 3.87
N LYS A 121 29.90 -9.14 5.04
CA LYS A 121 30.07 -7.95 5.89
C LYS A 121 31.54 -7.74 6.28
N ARG A 122 32.24 -8.78 6.73
CA ARG A 122 33.67 -8.70 7.07
C ARG A 122 34.53 -8.39 5.85
N ALA A 123 34.27 -9.02 4.71
CA ALA A 123 35.01 -8.80 3.48
C ALA A 123 34.83 -7.35 2.96
N LEU A 124 33.61 -6.84 2.90
CA LEU A 124 33.32 -5.44 2.54
C LEU A 124 34.00 -4.46 3.51
N THR A 125 34.00 -4.76 4.81
CA THR A 125 34.68 -3.94 5.81
C THR A 125 36.21 -3.93 5.59
N ALA A 126 36.80 -5.07 5.21
CA ALA A 126 38.23 -5.13 4.88
C ALA A 126 38.57 -4.27 3.65
N PHE A 127 37.74 -4.31 2.59
CA PHE A 127 37.91 -3.43 1.42
C PHE A 127 37.68 -1.95 1.75
N GLN A 128 36.81 -1.63 2.70
CA GLN A 128 36.66 -0.25 3.23
C GLN A 128 37.91 0.20 3.98
N LEU A 129 38.50 -0.66 4.82
CA LEU A 129 39.75 -0.37 5.52
C LEU A 129 40.94 -0.23 4.55
N LEU A 130 40.93 -0.94 3.42
CA LEU A 130 41.93 -0.80 2.36
C LEU A 130 41.95 0.60 1.72
N GLN A 131 40.86 1.37 1.83
CA GLN A 131 40.82 2.76 1.36
C GLN A 131 41.60 3.71 2.29
N ILE A 132 41.86 3.33 3.55
CA ILE A 132 42.60 4.19 4.50
C ILE A 132 44.06 4.37 4.04
N PRO A 133 44.83 3.31 3.72
CA PRO A 133 46.16 3.47 3.13
C PRO A 133 46.17 4.30 1.84
N MET A 134 45.13 4.20 1.00
CA MET A 134 45.01 5.01 -0.21
C MET A 134 44.81 6.50 0.13
N ALA A 135 43.95 6.81 1.10
CA ALA A 135 43.78 8.18 1.59
C ALA A 135 45.06 8.75 2.22
N VAL A 136 45.82 7.93 2.96
CA VAL A 136 47.13 8.34 3.50
C VAL A 136 48.13 8.61 2.37
N MET A 137 48.18 7.74 1.35
CA MET A 137 49.01 7.96 0.16
C MET A 137 48.66 9.27 -0.55
N LEU A 138 47.36 9.59 -0.66
CA LEU A 138 46.90 10.87 -1.19
C LEU A 138 47.35 12.06 -0.33
N ALA A 139 47.21 11.97 0.99
CA ALA A 139 47.60 13.04 1.92
C ALA A 139 49.11 13.35 1.88
N VAL A 140 49.94 12.33 1.63
CA VAL A 140 51.40 12.47 1.56
C VAL A 140 51.90 12.84 0.16
N THR A 141 51.07 12.67 -0.88
CA THR A 141 51.42 12.95 -2.29
C THR A 141 51.98 14.37 -2.52
N PRO A 142 51.47 15.46 -1.90
CA PRO A 142 52.05 16.79 -2.05
C PRO A 142 53.54 16.89 -1.65
N PHE A 143 54.03 15.97 -0.83
CA PHE A 143 55.40 15.93 -0.34
C PHE A 143 56.28 14.88 -1.04
N THR A 144 55.67 13.82 -1.60
CA THR A 144 56.40 12.65 -2.11
C THR A 144 56.21 12.38 -3.59
N ASP A 145 55.31 13.10 -4.26
CA ASP A 145 54.91 12.84 -5.65
C ASP A 145 54.45 11.37 -5.86
N ALA A 146 53.86 10.73 -4.84
CA ALA A 146 53.54 9.30 -4.89
C ALA A 146 52.51 8.95 -5.97
N ILE A 147 51.41 9.71 -6.05
CA ILE A 147 50.32 9.46 -7.01
C ILE A 147 50.54 10.21 -8.33
N TYR A 148 50.86 11.50 -8.24
CA TYR A 148 51.07 12.37 -9.38
C TYR A 148 52.16 13.40 -9.11
N ARG A 149 52.71 13.97 -10.17
CA ARG A 149 53.61 15.13 -10.12
C ARG A 149 53.19 16.18 -11.13
N ILE A 150 53.25 17.46 -10.73
CA ILE A 150 52.93 18.62 -11.57
C ILE A 150 54.22 19.43 -11.85
N ASP A 151 54.69 19.41 -13.09
CA ASP A 151 55.93 20.08 -13.51
C ASP A 151 55.83 21.61 -13.58
N GLU A 152 57.00 22.26 -13.70
CA GLU A 152 57.26 23.68 -14.05
C GLU A 152 56.10 24.39 -14.73
N CYS A 153 55.78 23.80 -15.87
CA CYS A 153 54.92 24.33 -16.91
C CYS A 153 53.49 23.81 -16.83
N GLY A 154 53.10 23.18 -15.70
CA GLY A 154 51.77 22.56 -15.53
C GLY A 154 51.63 21.16 -16.15
N GLY A 155 52.76 20.52 -16.49
CA GLY A 155 52.76 19.15 -17.02
C GLY A 155 52.35 18.13 -15.95
N TYR A 156 51.30 17.35 -16.20
CA TYR A 156 50.87 16.27 -15.32
C TYR A 156 51.58 14.97 -15.69
N SER A 157 52.21 14.31 -14.71
CA SER A 157 52.77 12.97 -14.87
C SER A 157 52.22 12.00 -13.83
N ARG A 158 51.81 10.82 -14.31
CA ARG A 158 51.35 9.70 -13.48
C ARG A 158 52.57 9.06 -12.80
N LYS A 159 52.44 8.73 -11.51
CA LYS A 159 53.49 8.09 -10.72
C LYS A 159 53.05 6.70 -10.26
N TRP A 160 53.91 5.95 -9.59
CA TRP A 160 53.64 4.56 -9.23
C TRP A 160 52.35 4.40 -8.41
N GLY A 161 52.04 5.35 -7.51
CA GLY A 161 50.85 5.34 -6.68
C GLY A 161 49.55 5.46 -7.47
N PHE A 162 49.58 6.08 -8.66
CA PHE A 162 48.42 6.08 -9.57
C PHE A 162 48.02 4.67 -9.98
N TYR A 163 48.99 3.84 -10.38
CA TYR A 163 48.71 2.47 -10.84
C TYR A 163 48.27 1.58 -9.69
N VAL A 164 48.80 1.80 -8.48
CA VAL A 164 48.33 1.13 -7.26
C VAL A 164 46.87 1.51 -6.97
N TRP A 165 46.52 2.80 -7.01
CA TRP A 165 45.16 3.29 -6.82
C TRP A 165 44.18 2.67 -7.83
N GLN A 166 44.56 2.68 -9.11
CA GLN A 166 43.81 2.07 -10.21
C GLN A 166 43.58 0.58 -9.97
N GLY A 167 44.63 -0.17 -9.65
CA GLY A 167 44.57 -1.61 -9.40
C GLY A 167 43.70 -1.98 -8.21
N VAL A 168 43.84 -1.27 -7.07
CA VAL A 168 43.00 -1.47 -5.89
C VAL A 168 41.53 -1.21 -6.20
N THR A 169 41.24 -0.16 -6.98
CA THR A 169 39.87 0.20 -7.36
C THR A 169 39.25 -0.86 -8.28
N ILE A 170 39.99 -1.31 -9.31
CA ILE A 170 39.56 -2.39 -10.20
C ILE A 170 39.31 -3.68 -9.43
N LEU A 171 40.23 -4.06 -8.54
CA LEU A 171 40.08 -5.25 -7.69
C LEU A 171 38.83 -5.15 -6.81
N THR A 172 38.52 -3.97 -6.30
CA THR A 172 37.30 -3.72 -5.52
C THR A 172 36.04 -3.95 -6.36
N PHE A 173 35.98 -3.47 -7.60
CA PHE A 173 34.83 -3.71 -8.48
C PHE A 173 34.69 -5.18 -8.89
N VAL A 174 35.80 -5.88 -9.16
CA VAL A 174 35.78 -7.33 -9.45
C VAL A 174 35.28 -8.11 -8.23
N PHE A 175 35.74 -7.75 -7.04
CA PHE A 175 35.28 -8.34 -5.79
C PHE A 175 33.77 -8.14 -5.59
N ILE A 176 33.27 -6.92 -5.80
CA ILE A 176 31.83 -6.62 -5.71
C ILE A 176 31.02 -7.47 -6.69
N ALA A 177 31.47 -7.58 -7.95
CA ALA A 177 30.81 -8.41 -8.95
C ALA A 177 30.78 -9.89 -8.54
N ALA A 178 31.87 -10.41 -7.98
CA ALA A 178 31.96 -11.78 -7.49
C ALA A 178 31.00 -12.05 -6.31
N GLU A 179 30.92 -11.14 -5.34
CA GLU A 179 30.00 -11.26 -4.20
C GLU A 179 28.53 -11.26 -4.64
N ILE A 180 28.15 -10.41 -5.60
CA ILE A 180 26.78 -10.41 -6.16
C ILE A 180 26.50 -11.72 -6.90
N ALA A 181 27.46 -12.24 -7.66
CA ALA A 181 27.30 -13.51 -8.37
C ALA A 181 27.09 -14.68 -7.40
N PHE A 182 27.83 -14.71 -6.28
CA PHE A 182 27.66 -15.72 -5.24
C PHE A 182 26.30 -15.61 -4.53
N HIS A 183 25.82 -14.38 -4.31
CA HIS A 183 24.56 -14.09 -3.62
C HIS A 183 23.40 -13.74 -4.58
N TRP A 184 23.45 -14.24 -5.82
CA TRP A 184 22.51 -13.87 -6.89
C TRP A 184 21.04 -14.11 -6.57
N LYS A 185 20.73 -15.22 -5.89
CA LYS A 185 19.34 -15.60 -5.54
C LYS A 185 18.79 -14.80 -4.35
N GLN A 186 19.65 -14.31 -3.46
CA GLN A 186 19.27 -13.61 -2.24
C GLN A 186 19.10 -12.11 -2.47
N THR A 187 19.79 -11.58 -3.49
CA THR A 187 19.78 -10.16 -3.82
C THR A 187 18.57 -9.79 -4.66
N ASP A 188 17.89 -8.72 -4.26
CA ASP A 188 16.78 -8.14 -5.02
C ASP A 188 17.17 -7.85 -6.49
N ALA A 189 16.22 -8.08 -7.40
CA ALA A 189 16.48 -8.00 -8.83
C ALA A 189 16.81 -6.59 -9.33
N PHE A 190 16.31 -5.56 -8.67
CA PHE A 190 16.64 -4.16 -8.93
C PHE A 190 18.00 -3.80 -8.32
N ILE A 191 18.23 -4.15 -7.05
CA ILE A 191 19.49 -3.87 -6.34
C ILE A 191 20.69 -4.46 -7.10
N LYS A 192 20.61 -5.71 -7.56
CA LYS A 192 21.71 -6.33 -8.33
C LYS A 192 22.00 -5.60 -9.64
N LYS A 193 20.98 -5.12 -10.36
CA LYS A 193 21.17 -4.40 -11.64
C LYS A 193 21.89 -3.07 -11.42
N ILE A 194 21.50 -2.33 -10.37
CA ILE A 194 22.13 -1.07 -9.99
C ILE A 194 23.61 -1.30 -9.64
N ILE A 195 23.89 -2.25 -8.75
CA ILE A 195 25.27 -2.49 -8.29
C ILE A 195 26.16 -2.98 -9.44
N LEU A 196 25.67 -3.87 -10.29
CA LEU A 196 26.42 -4.31 -11.48
C LEU A 196 26.73 -3.16 -12.43
N THR A 197 25.76 -2.26 -12.65
CA THR A 197 25.95 -1.08 -13.50
C THR A 197 26.98 -0.11 -12.91
N ALA A 198 26.86 0.18 -11.61
CA ALA A 198 27.80 1.03 -10.87
C ALA A 198 29.21 0.44 -10.75
N SER A 199 29.37 -0.87 -10.95
CA SER A 199 30.69 -1.51 -10.93
C SER A 199 31.29 -1.62 -12.33
N PHE A 200 30.48 -2.05 -13.32
CA PHE A 200 30.95 -2.39 -14.66
C PHE A 200 31.47 -1.19 -15.43
N PHE A 201 30.69 -0.11 -15.52
CA PHE A 201 31.08 1.06 -16.30
C PHE A 201 32.32 1.75 -15.70
N PRO A 202 32.35 2.12 -14.40
CA PRO A 202 33.55 2.72 -13.82
C PRO A 202 34.77 1.81 -13.97
N MET A 203 34.63 0.49 -13.79
CA MET A 203 35.73 -0.46 -14.02
C MET A 203 36.33 -0.33 -15.43
N LEU A 204 35.51 -0.21 -16.48
CA LEU A 204 36.01 0.04 -17.85
C LEU A 204 36.79 1.36 -17.93
N GLY A 205 36.32 2.40 -17.23
CA GLY A 205 37.01 3.68 -17.10
C GLY A 205 38.39 3.51 -16.49
N PHE A 206 38.47 2.90 -15.31
CA PHE A 206 39.74 2.66 -14.61
C PHE A 206 40.69 1.77 -15.45
N VAL A 207 40.18 0.72 -16.11
CA VAL A 207 40.98 -0.12 -17.03
C VAL A 207 41.52 0.68 -18.20
N SER A 208 40.71 1.54 -18.83
CA SER A 208 41.18 2.44 -19.90
C SER A 208 42.29 3.38 -19.41
N GLY A 209 42.21 3.80 -18.15
CA GLY A 209 43.17 4.65 -17.46
C GLY A 209 44.53 4.00 -17.22
N LEU A 210 44.65 2.68 -17.32
CA LEU A 210 45.94 1.98 -17.26
C LEU A 210 46.76 2.15 -18.55
N SER A 211 46.12 2.49 -19.67
CA SER A 211 46.82 2.76 -20.92
C SER A 211 47.68 4.03 -20.82
N ASN A 212 48.85 4.02 -21.49
CA ASN A 212 49.79 5.16 -21.52
C ASN A 212 49.33 6.34 -22.39
N SER A 213 48.07 6.33 -22.82
CA SER A 213 47.46 7.31 -23.74
C SER A 213 47.26 8.71 -23.13
N GLY A 214 47.64 8.94 -21.87
CA GLY A 214 47.47 10.20 -21.15
C GLY A 214 46.03 10.55 -20.76
N ARG A 215 45.02 10.04 -21.48
CA ARG A 215 43.59 10.20 -21.19
C ARG A 215 43.09 9.08 -20.27
N SER A 216 42.18 9.42 -19.35
CA SER A 216 41.39 8.48 -18.56
C SER A 216 39.93 8.69 -18.93
N MET A 217 39.19 7.61 -19.13
CA MET A 217 37.75 7.66 -19.44
C MET A 217 36.87 7.52 -18.19
N ASN A 218 37.41 7.82 -17.01
CA ASN A 218 36.72 7.58 -15.73
C ASN A 218 35.42 8.38 -15.64
N ASN A 219 35.47 9.68 -15.95
CA ASN A 219 34.33 10.58 -15.84
C ASN A 219 33.24 10.20 -16.83
N GLU A 220 33.60 9.93 -18.09
CA GLU A 220 32.65 9.53 -19.11
C GLU A 220 31.93 8.23 -18.70
N MET A 221 32.67 7.25 -18.17
CA MET A 221 32.08 5.98 -17.74
C MET A 221 31.20 6.12 -16.48
N ILE A 222 31.57 6.99 -15.52
CA ILE A 222 30.73 7.27 -14.36
C ILE A 222 29.43 7.97 -14.78
N ALA A 223 29.49 8.92 -15.72
CA ALA A 223 28.31 9.58 -16.26
C ALA A 223 27.38 8.61 -16.98
N VAL A 224 27.94 7.69 -17.78
CA VAL A 224 27.17 6.61 -18.41
C VAL A 224 26.55 5.68 -17.37
N ALA A 225 27.30 5.31 -16.31
CA ALA A 225 26.76 4.50 -15.21
C ALA A 225 25.58 5.21 -14.53
N ALA A 226 25.71 6.51 -14.26
CA ALA A 226 24.67 7.32 -13.65
C ALA A 226 23.40 7.37 -14.48
N LEU A 227 23.51 7.57 -15.80
CA LEU A 227 22.38 7.52 -16.73
C LEU A 227 21.67 6.17 -16.69
N VAL A 228 22.44 5.08 -16.83
CA VAL A 228 21.86 3.73 -16.89
C VAL A 228 21.19 3.38 -15.55
N MET A 229 21.80 3.74 -14.42
CA MET A 229 21.18 3.57 -13.10
C MET A 229 19.91 4.39 -12.94
N PHE A 230 19.88 5.63 -13.43
CA PHE A 230 18.69 6.46 -13.39
C PHE A 230 17.54 5.84 -14.20
N LEU A 231 17.80 5.37 -15.42
CA LEU A 231 16.80 4.69 -16.25
C LEU A 231 16.29 3.41 -15.58
N GLN A 232 17.17 2.63 -14.96
CA GLN A 232 16.79 1.44 -14.20
C GLN A 232 15.94 1.78 -12.97
N TYR A 233 16.27 2.87 -12.28
CA TYR A 233 15.50 3.38 -11.14
C TYR A 233 14.08 3.79 -11.55
N GLU A 234 13.93 4.63 -12.58
CA GLU A 234 12.63 5.09 -13.07
C GLU A 234 11.77 3.93 -13.61
N LYS A 235 12.39 2.96 -14.30
CA LYS A 235 11.70 1.74 -14.72
C LYS A 235 11.17 0.94 -13.52
N ASN A 236 12.03 0.67 -12.54
CA ASN A 236 11.63 -0.10 -11.35
C ASN A 236 10.54 0.63 -10.56
N LYS A 237 10.68 1.94 -10.37
CA LYS A 237 9.67 2.80 -9.75
C LYS A 237 8.30 2.64 -10.41
N THR A 238 8.26 2.71 -11.74
CA THR A 238 7.03 2.54 -12.51
C THR A 238 6.44 1.15 -12.33
N GLU A 239 7.26 0.08 -12.42
CA GLU A 239 6.80 -1.31 -12.26
C GLU A 239 6.20 -1.58 -10.88
N VAL A 240 6.84 -1.11 -9.80
CA VAL A 240 6.32 -1.33 -8.45
C VAL A 240 5.05 -0.52 -8.21
N THR A 241 4.97 0.71 -8.73
CA THR A 241 3.79 1.58 -8.56
C THR A 241 2.58 1.01 -9.31
N LEU A 242 2.78 0.54 -10.54
CA LEU A 242 1.73 -0.11 -11.33
C LEU A 242 1.21 -1.38 -10.67
N LYS A 243 2.12 -2.22 -10.15
CA LYS A 243 1.74 -3.45 -9.47
C LYS A 243 0.90 -3.18 -8.23
N TYR A 244 1.30 -2.22 -7.41
CA TYR A 244 0.56 -1.85 -6.21
C TYR A 244 -0.81 -1.24 -6.53
N GLY A 245 -0.88 -0.40 -7.58
CA GLY A 245 -2.15 0.16 -8.06
C GLY A 245 -3.14 -0.92 -8.51
N TYR A 246 -2.65 -1.90 -9.28
CA TYR A 246 -3.45 -3.05 -9.73
C TYR A 246 -3.94 -3.92 -8.56
N ASP A 247 -3.06 -4.26 -7.61
CA ASP A 247 -3.43 -5.07 -6.44
C ASP A 247 -4.48 -4.36 -5.58
N LEU A 248 -4.39 -3.03 -5.43
CA LEU A 248 -5.37 -2.22 -4.71
C LEU A 248 -6.73 -2.19 -5.42
N GLU A 249 -6.74 -2.03 -6.74
CA GLU A 249 -7.97 -2.04 -7.54
C GLU A 249 -8.66 -3.40 -7.46
N LYS A 250 -7.90 -4.49 -7.61
CA LYS A 250 -8.42 -5.85 -7.47
C LYS A 250 -9.03 -6.09 -6.10
N ALA A 251 -8.36 -5.68 -5.02
CA ALA A 251 -8.88 -5.82 -3.65
C ALA A 251 -10.18 -5.03 -3.44
N LYS A 252 -10.33 -3.86 -4.09
CA LYS A 252 -11.59 -3.08 -4.03
C LYS A 252 -12.73 -3.80 -4.74
N THR A 253 -12.47 -4.39 -5.91
CA THR A 253 -13.48 -5.16 -6.66
C THR A 253 -13.92 -6.39 -5.89
N GLU A 254 -12.98 -7.18 -5.35
CA GLU A 254 -13.30 -8.36 -4.53
C GLU A 254 -14.11 -7.99 -3.27
N LEU A 255 -13.79 -6.86 -2.64
CA LEU A 255 -14.57 -6.34 -1.51
C LEU A 255 -15.99 -5.93 -1.94
N ALA A 256 -16.14 -5.28 -3.09
CA ALA A 256 -17.44 -4.89 -3.62
C ALA A 256 -18.30 -6.12 -3.96
N GLU A 257 -17.74 -7.13 -4.62
CA GLU A 257 -18.42 -8.39 -4.90
C GLU A 257 -18.83 -9.12 -3.61
N THR A 258 -17.95 -9.16 -2.61
CA THR A 258 -18.27 -9.78 -1.31
C THR A 258 -19.41 -9.06 -0.61
N LYS A 259 -19.42 -7.72 -0.63
CA LYS A 259 -20.53 -6.92 -0.07
C LYS A 259 -21.83 -7.18 -0.81
N LEU A 260 -21.80 -7.26 -2.14
CA LEU A 260 -22.94 -7.57 -2.98
C LEU A 260 -23.49 -8.97 -2.66
N ASN A 261 -22.63 -9.98 -2.56
CA ASN A 261 -23.02 -11.34 -2.17
C ASN A 261 -23.64 -11.40 -0.76
N LEU A 262 -23.09 -10.64 0.20
CA LEU A 262 -23.66 -10.54 1.55
C LEU A 262 -25.03 -9.85 1.56
N MET A 263 -25.25 -8.87 0.68
CA MET A 263 -26.56 -8.24 0.49
C MET A 263 -27.56 -9.23 -0.12
N GLN A 264 -27.17 -9.96 -1.17
CA GLN A 264 -28.03 -10.96 -1.81
C GLN A 264 -28.38 -12.15 -0.90
N ALA A 265 -27.49 -12.53 0.03
CA ALA A 265 -27.71 -13.63 0.97
C ALA A 265 -28.77 -13.36 2.05
N GLN A 266 -29.39 -12.17 2.08
CA GLN A 266 -30.42 -11.83 3.09
C GLN A 266 -31.79 -12.49 2.83
N ILE A 267 -32.04 -13.03 1.63
CA ILE A 267 -33.25 -13.83 1.35
C ILE A 267 -33.06 -15.26 1.86
N LYS A 268 -33.86 -15.72 2.85
CA LYS A 268 -33.76 -17.08 3.41
C LYS A 268 -34.38 -18.12 2.47
N PRO A 269 -33.58 -19.02 1.83
CA PRO A 269 -34.12 -20.00 0.88
C PRO A 269 -35.11 -20.97 1.53
N HIS A 270 -34.91 -21.28 2.81
CA HIS A 270 -35.82 -22.13 3.57
C HIS A 270 -37.19 -21.48 3.81
N PHE A 271 -37.25 -20.16 3.98
CA PHE A 271 -38.53 -19.47 4.15
C PHE A 271 -39.35 -19.53 2.86
N ILE A 272 -38.70 -19.30 1.71
CA ILE A 272 -39.32 -19.43 0.39
C ILE A 272 -39.92 -20.83 0.20
N ASN A 273 -39.15 -21.87 0.52
CA ASN A 273 -39.62 -23.25 0.39
C ASN A 273 -40.82 -23.53 1.32
N ASN A 274 -40.76 -23.07 2.58
CA ASN A 274 -41.86 -23.22 3.52
C ASN A 274 -43.13 -22.50 3.05
N ALA A 275 -42.99 -21.27 2.58
CA ALA A 275 -44.11 -20.48 2.07
C ALA A 275 -44.77 -21.17 0.87
N MET A 276 -43.98 -21.74 -0.06
CA MET A 276 -44.53 -22.49 -1.20
C MET A 276 -45.25 -23.78 -0.77
N ILE A 277 -44.72 -24.49 0.24
CA ILE A 277 -45.39 -25.68 0.79
C ILE A 277 -46.72 -25.28 1.44
N ALA A 278 -46.75 -24.21 2.25
CA ALA A 278 -47.98 -23.72 2.87
C ALA A 278 -49.03 -23.31 1.82
N VAL A 279 -48.61 -22.59 0.76
CA VAL A 279 -49.49 -22.29 -0.38
C VAL A 279 -50.02 -23.56 -1.03
N GLN A 280 -49.15 -24.55 -1.27
CA GLN A 280 -49.55 -25.81 -1.88
C GLN A 280 -50.58 -26.56 -1.02
N GLU A 281 -50.41 -26.58 0.30
CA GLU A 281 -51.35 -27.21 1.23
C GLU A 281 -52.72 -26.50 1.21
N VAL A 282 -52.72 -25.17 1.28
CA VAL A 282 -53.95 -24.37 1.28
C VAL A 282 -54.68 -24.47 -0.07
N CYS A 283 -53.97 -24.59 -1.20
CA CYS A 283 -54.57 -24.79 -2.53
C CYS A 283 -55.53 -26.00 -2.59
N TYR A 284 -55.26 -27.07 -1.83
CA TYR A 284 -56.10 -28.26 -1.82
C TYR A 284 -57.36 -28.12 -0.96
N THR A 285 -57.35 -27.21 0.02
CA THR A 285 -58.44 -27.07 1.00
C THR A 285 -59.28 -25.81 0.79
N ASP A 286 -58.67 -24.71 0.38
CA ASP A 286 -59.28 -23.39 0.24
C ASP A 286 -58.55 -22.55 -0.85
N PRO A 287 -58.98 -22.67 -2.12
CA PRO A 287 -58.33 -22.01 -3.25
C PRO A 287 -58.36 -20.47 -3.19
N GLU A 288 -59.39 -19.87 -2.59
CA GLU A 288 -59.50 -18.42 -2.45
C GLU A 288 -58.45 -17.91 -1.45
N ARG A 289 -58.34 -18.57 -0.29
CA ARG A 289 -57.30 -18.27 0.70
C ARG A 289 -55.89 -18.55 0.18
N ALA A 290 -55.72 -19.53 -0.70
CA ALA A 290 -54.43 -19.79 -1.35
C ALA A 290 -54.02 -18.65 -2.29
N ALA A 291 -54.97 -18.03 -3.00
CA ALA A 291 -54.70 -16.87 -3.84
C ALA A 291 -54.28 -15.65 -3.01
N GLU A 292 -54.93 -15.42 -1.87
CA GLU A 292 -54.53 -14.37 -0.91
C GLU A 292 -53.12 -14.61 -0.37
N LEU A 293 -52.80 -15.85 0.01
CA LEU A 293 -51.49 -16.23 0.52
C LEU A 293 -50.37 -16.08 -0.53
N LEU A 294 -50.67 -16.36 -1.80
CA LEU A 294 -49.76 -16.10 -2.92
C LEU A 294 -49.49 -14.61 -3.11
N ASP A 295 -50.50 -13.75 -2.94
CA ASP A 295 -50.33 -12.30 -3.02
C ASP A 295 -49.48 -11.77 -1.85
N HIS A 296 -49.71 -12.27 -0.63
CA HIS A 296 -48.86 -12.00 0.53
C HIS A 296 -47.40 -12.42 0.27
N PHE A 297 -47.18 -13.60 -0.32
CA PHE A 297 -45.85 -14.09 -0.67
C PHE A 297 -45.16 -13.24 -1.77
N ALA A 298 -45.91 -12.81 -2.80
CA ALA A 298 -45.38 -11.94 -3.84
C ALA A 298 -45.00 -10.56 -3.30
N ARG A 299 -45.83 -9.98 -2.40
CA ARG A 299 -45.54 -8.74 -1.69
C ARG A 299 -44.31 -8.87 -0.79
N TYR A 300 -44.18 -9.97 -0.05
CA TYR A 300 -43.02 -10.26 0.77
C TYR A 300 -41.71 -10.27 -0.04
N LEU A 301 -41.69 -10.96 -1.18
CA LEU A 301 -40.51 -11.02 -2.05
C LEU A 301 -40.14 -9.65 -2.61
N ARG A 302 -41.13 -8.88 -3.06
CA ARG A 302 -40.90 -7.53 -3.59
C ARG A 302 -40.31 -6.61 -2.51
N ASN A 303 -40.92 -6.59 -1.32
CA ASN A 303 -40.46 -5.78 -0.20
C ASN A 303 -39.03 -6.13 0.22
N ASN A 304 -38.65 -7.41 0.24
CA ASN A 304 -37.28 -7.82 0.57
C ASN A 304 -36.24 -7.39 -0.48
N ILE A 305 -36.60 -7.42 -1.78
CA ILE A 305 -35.72 -6.94 -2.85
C ILE A 305 -35.53 -5.42 -2.73
N ASP A 306 -36.62 -4.67 -2.63
CA ASP A 306 -36.60 -3.20 -2.52
C ASP A 306 -35.83 -2.75 -1.26
N ALA A 307 -36.01 -3.46 -0.14
CA ALA A 307 -35.32 -3.17 1.12
C ALA A 307 -33.81 -3.46 1.08
N THR A 308 -33.34 -4.35 0.21
CA THR A 308 -31.91 -4.65 0.03
C THR A 308 -31.19 -3.54 -0.75
N GLU A 309 -31.93 -2.81 -1.60
CA GLU A 309 -31.40 -1.69 -2.39
C GLU A 309 -31.46 -0.35 -1.64
N SER A 310 -32.26 -0.24 -0.58
CA SER A 310 -32.43 1.00 0.17
C SER A 310 -31.21 1.35 1.03
N THR A 311 -30.69 2.58 0.85
CA THR A 311 -29.58 3.16 1.62
C THR A 311 -30.03 4.18 2.66
N GLU A 312 -31.33 4.50 2.71
CA GLU A 312 -31.93 5.49 3.61
C GLU A 312 -33.00 4.83 4.53
N PRO A 313 -33.32 5.43 5.69
CA PRO A 313 -34.45 4.99 6.52
C PRO A 313 -35.78 5.08 5.76
N ILE A 314 -36.62 4.06 5.90
CA ILE A 314 -37.96 3.97 5.27
C ILE A 314 -39.05 4.27 6.31
N PRO A 315 -40.26 4.66 5.89
CA PRO A 315 -41.41 4.80 6.80
C PRO A 315 -41.65 3.53 7.62
N PHE A 316 -41.92 3.67 8.92
CA PHE A 316 -42.21 2.55 9.80
C PHE A 316 -43.41 1.72 9.31
N GLU A 317 -44.39 2.37 8.67
CA GLU A 317 -45.53 1.69 8.07
C GLU A 317 -45.13 0.65 7.00
N GLU A 318 -44.05 0.88 6.25
CA GLU A 318 -43.54 -0.08 5.26
C GLU A 318 -42.97 -1.33 5.94
N GLU A 319 -42.22 -1.17 7.03
CA GLU A 319 -41.75 -2.30 7.84
C GLU A 319 -42.90 -3.06 8.51
N VAL A 320 -43.90 -2.35 9.03
CA VAL A 320 -45.10 -2.97 9.60
C VAL A 320 -45.82 -3.82 8.55
N GLN A 321 -45.92 -3.33 7.32
CA GLN A 321 -46.52 -4.08 6.24
C GLN A 321 -45.69 -5.33 5.92
N ALA A 322 -44.37 -5.22 5.82
CA ALA A 322 -43.48 -6.38 5.61
C ALA A 322 -43.63 -7.43 6.71
N VAL A 323 -43.71 -7.01 7.98
CA VAL A 323 -43.96 -7.91 9.13
C VAL A 323 -45.34 -8.57 9.02
N ARG A 324 -46.36 -7.84 8.58
CA ARG A 324 -47.70 -8.39 8.36
C ARG A 324 -47.71 -9.46 7.27
N GLU A 325 -47.03 -9.23 6.15
CA GLU A 325 -46.88 -10.24 5.09
C GLU A 325 -46.19 -11.50 5.63
N TYR A 326 -45.08 -11.32 6.35
CA TYR A 326 -44.32 -12.43 6.95
C TYR A 326 -45.17 -13.27 7.91
N LEU A 327 -45.85 -12.62 8.87
CA LEU A 327 -46.68 -13.30 9.87
C LEU A 327 -47.90 -13.99 9.23
N ALA A 328 -48.49 -13.41 8.19
CA ALA A 328 -49.58 -14.04 7.45
C ALA A 328 -49.14 -15.34 6.78
N ILE A 329 -47.94 -15.35 6.18
CA ILE A 329 -47.35 -16.53 5.55
C ILE A 329 -47.04 -17.62 6.59
N GLU A 330 -46.39 -17.25 7.69
CA GLU A 330 -46.05 -18.19 8.77
C GLU A 330 -47.28 -18.73 9.50
N HIS A 331 -48.37 -17.95 9.60
CA HIS A 331 -49.63 -18.38 10.21
C HIS A 331 -50.40 -19.39 9.34
N ALA A 332 -50.18 -19.38 8.03
CA ALA A 332 -50.78 -20.35 7.12
C ALA A 332 -50.10 -21.74 7.18
N ASP A 333 -48.87 -21.81 7.70
CA ASP A 333 -48.18 -23.08 7.97
C ASP A 333 -48.90 -23.81 9.11
N THR A 334 -49.65 -24.86 8.77
CA THR A 334 -50.48 -25.62 9.72
C THR A 334 -49.68 -26.33 10.81
N SER A 335 -48.36 -26.46 10.64
CA SER A 335 -47.45 -26.99 11.66
C SER A 335 -47.17 -26.01 12.80
N LYS A 336 -47.53 -24.73 12.62
CA LYS A 336 -47.36 -23.65 13.60
C LYS A 336 -48.73 -23.17 14.08
N LYS A 337 -48.90 -23.03 15.38
CA LYS A 337 -50.15 -22.52 15.98
C LYS A 337 -49.85 -21.30 16.83
N PHE A 338 -50.15 -20.14 16.29
CA PHE A 338 -49.97 -18.88 17.00
C PHE A 338 -50.96 -17.81 16.54
N SER A 339 -51.16 -16.82 17.39
CA SER A 339 -51.91 -15.59 17.11
C SER A 339 -50.94 -14.41 17.02
N PHE A 340 -51.30 -13.39 16.24
CA PHE A 340 -50.53 -12.16 16.18
C PHE A 340 -51.41 -10.93 16.25
N GLU A 341 -50.90 -9.86 16.86
CA GLU A 341 -51.62 -8.61 17.11
C GLU A 341 -50.72 -7.39 16.86
N PHE A 342 -51.33 -6.29 16.43
CA PHE A 342 -50.66 -5.03 16.15
C PHE A 342 -51.25 -3.93 17.04
N GLU A 343 -50.46 -3.42 18.00
CA GLU A 343 -50.82 -2.34 18.93
C GLU A 343 -50.01 -1.07 18.58
N LEU A 344 -50.36 -0.43 17.46
CA LEU A 344 -49.58 0.66 16.87
C LEU A 344 -50.10 2.03 17.34
N ASN A 345 -49.55 2.57 18.43
CA ASN A 345 -49.93 3.88 18.95
C ASN A 345 -49.14 5.04 18.30
N CYS A 346 -48.08 4.73 17.56
CA CYS A 346 -47.28 5.71 16.83
C CYS A 346 -46.75 5.09 15.53
N THR A 347 -46.90 5.77 14.39
CA THR A 347 -46.39 5.27 13.11
C THR A 347 -45.56 6.28 12.32
N GLY A 348 -45.70 7.58 12.59
CA GLY A 348 -45.09 8.67 11.81
C GLY A 348 -43.59 8.90 12.03
N PHE A 349 -42.77 7.84 11.93
CA PHE A 349 -41.30 7.91 12.01
C PHE A 349 -40.65 6.99 10.98
N THR A 350 -39.35 7.16 10.76
CA THR A 350 -38.58 6.32 9.86
C THR A 350 -37.65 5.38 10.61
N VAL A 351 -37.39 4.23 10.01
CA VAL A 351 -36.53 3.17 10.55
C VAL A 351 -35.73 2.57 9.40
N PRO A 352 -34.48 2.11 9.61
CA PRO A 352 -33.77 1.38 8.56
C PRO A 352 -34.60 0.18 8.11
N ALA A 353 -34.68 -0.08 6.80
CA ALA A 353 -35.37 -1.27 6.26
C ALA A 353 -34.85 -2.57 6.91
N LEU A 354 -35.63 -3.65 6.92
CA LEU A 354 -35.25 -4.94 7.52
C LEU A 354 -34.79 -4.81 8.99
N SER A 355 -35.37 -3.90 9.77
CA SER A 355 -35.05 -3.75 11.19
C SER A 355 -36.07 -4.45 12.08
N ILE A 356 -37.32 -4.52 11.65
CA ILE A 356 -38.42 -5.06 12.45
C ILE A 356 -38.75 -6.48 12.01
N GLU A 357 -38.71 -6.76 10.70
CA GLU A 357 -38.93 -8.11 10.16
C GLU A 357 -38.05 -9.18 10.85
N PRO A 358 -36.72 -9.00 11.02
CA PRO A 358 -35.90 -10.01 11.68
C PRO A 358 -36.31 -10.28 13.13
N LEU A 359 -36.88 -9.29 13.82
CA LEU A 359 -37.38 -9.48 15.18
C LEU A 359 -38.66 -10.34 15.18
N ALA A 360 -39.56 -10.11 14.22
CA ALA A 360 -40.77 -10.93 14.04
C ALA A 360 -40.40 -12.37 13.66
N GLU A 361 -39.40 -12.54 12.79
CA GLU A 361 -38.88 -13.86 12.47
C GLU A 361 -38.33 -14.60 13.69
N ASN A 362 -37.58 -13.90 14.55
CA ASN A 362 -37.04 -14.50 15.76
C ASN A 362 -38.16 -14.90 16.74
N ALA A 363 -39.17 -14.05 16.90
CA ALA A 363 -40.35 -14.36 17.72
C ALA A 363 -41.05 -15.64 17.24
N VAL A 364 -41.29 -15.79 15.93
CA VAL A 364 -41.95 -16.98 15.38
C VAL A 364 -41.06 -18.23 15.43
N LYS A 365 -39.79 -18.12 15.02
CA LYS A 365 -38.89 -19.28 14.89
C LYS A 365 -38.45 -19.85 16.23
N HIS A 366 -38.30 -18.99 17.23
CA HIS A 366 -37.68 -19.38 18.49
C HIS A 366 -38.56 -19.13 19.71
N GLY A 367 -39.45 -18.12 19.65
CA GLY A 367 -40.44 -17.91 20.70
C GLY A 367 -41.53 -18.98 20.65
N ILE A 368 -42.12 -19.23 19.47
CA ILE A 368 -43.35 -20.03 19.34
C ILE A 368 -43.10 -21.52 19.02
N ASP A 369 -41.85 -22.00 19.06
CA ASP A 369 -41.51 -23.34 18.56
C ASP A 369 -42.42 -24.45 19.16
N ARG A 370 -42.64 -25.52 18.35
CA ARG A 370 -43.72 -26.54 18.27
C ARG A 370 -44.55 -26.99 19.50
N TYR A 371 -44.25 -26.53 20.71
CA TYR A 371 -44.81 -27.00 21.97
C TYR A 371 -45.68 -25.98 22.72
N SER A 372 -45.85 -24.74 22.20
CA SER A 372 -46.73 -23.75 22.80
C SER A 372 -48.07 -23.64 22.03
N PRO A 373 -49.15 -24.36 22.44
CA PRO A 373 -50.42 -24.34 21.73
C PRO A 373 -51.14 -22.98 21.71
N ASN A 374 -50.65 -22.00 22.48
CA ASN A 374 -51.21 -20.65 22.62
C ASN A 374 -50.15 -19.56 22.33
N GLY A 375 -49.24 -19.79 21.38
CA GLY A 375 -48.26 -18.79 20.97
C GLY A 375 -48.92 -17.46 20.57
N LYS A 376 -48.38 -16.34 21.04
CA LYS A 376 -48.86 -14.99 20.73
C LYS A 376 -47.68 -14.08 20.44
N VAL A 377 -47.72 -13.39 19.29
CA VAL A 377 -46.77 -12.34 18.90
C VAL A 377 -47.49 -11.00 18.90
N VAL A 378 -46.93 -10.00 19.56
CA VAL A 378 -47.48 -8.64 19.57
C VAL A 378 -46.43 -7.66 19.06
N LEU A 379 -46.73 -6.97 17.96
CA LEU A 379 -45.98 -5.80 17.52
C LEU A 379 -46.65 -4.55 18.09
N SER A 380 -45.94 -3.81 18.93
CA SER A 380 -46.42 -2.56 19.51
C SER A 380 -45.48 -1.41 19.20
N SER A 381 -46.03 -0.21 19.04
CA SER A 381 -45.25 1.02 18.92
C SER A 381 -45.82 2.13 19.78
N TYR A 382 -44.93 2.94 20.34
CA TYR A 382 -45.27 4.11 21.14
C TYR A 382 -44.17 5.16 21.03
N GLU A 383 -44.47 6.37 21.48
CA GLU A 383 -43.50 7.45 21.53
C GLU A 383 -43.40 8.04 22.94
N THR A 384 -42.24 8.62 23.21
CA THR A 384 -41.95 9.48 24.37
C THR A 384 -41.49 10.84 23.86
N ASP A 385 -41.22 11.79 24.75
CA ASP A 385 -40.72 13.11 24.35
C ASP A 385 -39.38 13.02 23.60
N ASP A 386 -38.52 12.06 23.94
CA ASP A 386 -37.15 11.97 23.42
C ASP A 386 -36.94 10.86 22.36
N ALA A 387 -37.86 9.90 22.20
CA ALA A 387 -37.65 8.74 21.33
C ALA A 387 -38.95 8.03 20.89
N PHE A 388 -38.86 7.32 19.76
CA PHE A 388 -39.82 6.33 19.29
C PHE A 388 -39.39 4.93 19.75
N PHE A 389 -40.36 4.10 20.10
CA PHE A 389 -40.16 2.73 20.54
C PHE A 389 -40.98 1.76 19.70
N VAL A 390 -40.35 0.65 19.33
CA VAL A 390 -40.98 -0.48 18.66
C VAL A 390 -40.66 -1.74 19.46
N GLU A 391 -41.68 -2.47 19.86
CA GLU A 391 -41.56 -3.69 20.64
C GLU A 391 -42.19 -4.87 19.91
N ILE A 392 -41.44 -5.96 19.78
CA ILE A 392 -41.99 -7.27 19.42
C ILE A 392 -41.94 -8.16 20.65
N ARG A 393 -43.12 -8.65 21.05
CA ARG A 393 -43.31 -9.46 22.25
C ARG A 393 -43.82 -10.84 21.87
N ASP A 394 -43.20 -11.89 22.40
CA ASP A 394 -43.70 -13.26 22.30
C ASP A 394 -43.81 -13.95 23.67
N ASN A 395 -44.81 -14.82 23.83
CA ASN A 395 -45.04 -15.60 25.06
C ASN A 395 -44.39 -17.00 24.99
N GLY A 396 -43.32 -17.12 24.22
CA GLY A 396 -42.56 -18.35 24.07
C GLY A 396 -41.86 -18.83 25.32
N GLU A 397 -41.34 -20.06 25.28
CA GLU A 397 -40.41 -20.53 26.32
C GLU A 397 -39.12 -19.69 26.38
N GLY A 398 -38.87 -18.88 25.35
CA GLY A 398 -37.75 -17.96 25.24
C GLY A 398 -36.43 -18.71 25.04
N PHE A 399 -35.33 -17.97 25.12
CA PHE A 399 -33.98 -18.53 24.95
C PHE A 399 -33.27 -18.64 26.32
N ASP A 400 -32.38 -19.62 26.46
CA ASP A 400 -31.50 -19.72 27.63
C ASP A 400 -30.41 -18.64 27.57
N MET A 401 -30.55 -17.62 28.44
CA MET A 401 -29.66 -16.45 28.54
C MET A 401 -28.20 -16.80 28.88
N ASN A 402 -27.93 -18.04 29.32
CA ASN A 402 -26.60 -18.52 29.70
C ASN A 402 -25.89 -19.35 28.63
N SER A 403 -26.54 -19.69 27.51
CA SER A 403 -25.88 -20.44 26.46
C SER A 403 -24.97 -19.52 25.63
N GLU A 404 -23.72 -19.95 25.38
CA GLU A 404 -22.72 -19.29 24.51
C GLU A 404 -23.23 -18.94 23.09
N THR A 405 -24.44 -19.34 22.76
CA THR A 405 -25.22 -18.97 21.58
C THR A 405 -25.69 -17.51 21.56
N LEU A 406 -25.87 -16.82 22.69
CA LEU A 406 -26.29 -15.41 22.74
C LEU A 406 -25.17 -14.40 22.47
N GLY A 407 -23.90 -14.80 22.59
CA GLY A 407 -22.78 -14.05 22.00
C GLY A 407 -22.84 -14.01 20.45
N LYS A 408 -23.75 -14.79 19.86
CA LYS A 408 -24.12 -14.82 18.45
C LYS A 408 -25.64 -14.73 18.31
N GLY A 409 -26.26 -13.62 18.76
CA GLY A 409 -27.51 -13.18 18.13
C GLY A 409 -27.38 -13.40 16.62
N GLY A 410 -28.32 -14.14 16.02
CA GLY A 410 -28.21 -14.59 14.63
C GLY A 410 -27.78 -13.44 13.73
N ILE A 411 -27.08 -13.72 12.62
CA ILE A 411 -26.52 -12.69 11.72
C ILE A 411 -27.52 -11.54 11.46
N GLY A 412 -28.83 -11.86 11.37
CA GLY A 412 -29.93 -10.89 11.32
C GLY A 412 -29.96 -9.87 12.47
N LEU A 413 -29.97 -10.28 13.74
CA LEU A 413 -30.06 -9.37 14.91
C LEU A 413 -28.84 -8.45 15.03
N LYS A 414 -27.64 -8.99 14.78
CA LYS A 414 -26.40 -8.18 14.79
C LYS A 414 -26.39 -7.14 13.67
N ASN A 415 -26.90 -7.51 12.50
CA ASN A 415 -27.04 -6.59 11.38
C ASN A 415 -28.08 -5.51 11.67
N THR A 416 -29.22 -5.88 12.28
CA THR A 416 -30.24 -4.92 12.74
C THR A 416 -29.66 -3.91 13.73
N GLU A 417 -28.95 -4.38 14.77
CA GLU A 417 -28.31 -3.49 15.76
C GLU A 417 -27.28 -2.55 15.12
N PHE A 418 -26.43 -3.08 14.23
CA PHE A 418 -25.44 -2.28 13.50
C PHE A 418 -26.11 -1.21 12.62
N ARG A 419 -27.16 -1.57 11.86
CA ARG A 419 -27.92 -0.65 11.00
C ARG A 419 -28.58 0.46 11.81
N LEU A 420 -29.29 0.11 12.89
CA LEU A 420 -29.94 1.07 13.78
C LEU A 420 -28.93 2.09 14.31
N LYS A 421 -27.77 1.62 14.79
CA LYS A 421 -26.72 2.48 15.33
C LYS A 421 -26.10 3.41 14.28
N GLN A 422 -25.86 2.91 13.07
CA GLN A 422 -25.21 3.69 12.01
C GLN A 422 -26.15 4.69 11.33
N MET A 423 -27.42 4.32 11.12
CA MET A 423 -28.34 5.11 10.29
C MET A 423 -29.22 6.07 11.08
N CYS A 424 -29.64 5.71 12.30
CA CYS A 424 -30.53 6.55 13.11
C CYS A 424 -30.07 6.72 14.57
N GLY A 425 -28.88 6.25 14.94
CA GLY A 425 -28.40 6.29 16.32
C GLY A 425 -29.25 5.47 17.29
N GLY A 426 -30.08 4.56 16.78
CA GLY A 426 -30.96 3.71 17.57
C GLY A 426 -30.23 2.57 18.27
N ARG A 427 -30.93 1.89 19.18
CA ARG A 427 -30.46 0.68 19.86
C ARG A 427 -31.52 -0.41 19.86
N LEU A 428 -31.06 -1.66 19.90
CA LEU A 428 -31.88 -2.84 20.08
C LEU A 428 -31.56 -3.45 21.44
N GLU A 429 -32.60 -3.77 22.22
CA GLU A 429 -32.46 -4.45 23.50
C GLU A 429 -33.43 -5.64 23.55
N ILE A 430 -32.95 -6.80 24.00
CA ILE A 430 -33.78 -8.00 24.14
C ILE A 430 -33.84 -8.36 25.63
N LYS A 431 -35.06 -8.43 26.18
CA LYS A 431 -35.31 -8.68 27.60
C LYS A 431 -36.38 -9.75 27.77
N ARG A 432 -36.41 -10.35 28.96
CA ARG A 432 -37.54 -11.18 29.40
C ARG A 432 -38.34 -10.41 30.45
N ARG A 433 -39.65 -10.26 30.25
CA ARG A 433 -40.58 -9.53 31.15
C ARG A 433 -41.87 -10.31 31.32
N ASP A 434 -42.26 -10.65 32.55
CA ASP A 434 -43.54 -11.31 32.85
C ASP A 434 -43.83 -12.58 32.02
N ASN A 435 -42.81 -13.42 31.79
CA ASN A 435 -42.83 -14.60 30.91
C ASN A 435 -42.96 -14.32 29.40
N TRP A 436 -42.77 -13.07 28.97
CA TRP A 436 -42.64 -12.68 27.57
C TRP A 436 -41.18 -12.39 27.22
N THR A 437 -40.77 -12.75 26.00
CA THR A 437 -39.56 -12.21 25.37
C THR A 437 -39.94 -10.91 24.68
N VAL A 438 -39.18 -9.84 24.94
CA VAL A 438 -39.43 -8.49 24.41
C VAL A 438 -38.18 -8.03 23.67
N ALA A 439 -38.28 -7.84 22.36
CA ALA A 439 -37.28 -7.18 21.54
C ALA A 439 -37.72 -5.72 21.32
N GLU A 440 -36.97 -4.78 21.90
CA GLU A 440 -37.28 -3.36 21.94
C GLU A 440 -36.26 -2.59 21.10
N ILE A 441 -36.74 -1.91 20.05
CA ILE A 441 -35.97 -0.92 19.29
C ILE A 441 -36.31 0.46 19.84
N MET A 442 -35.28 1.23 20.16
CA MET A 442 -35.41 2.65 20.50
C MET A 442 -34.72 3.49 19.42
N ILE A 443 -35.46 4.46 18.87
CA ILE A 443 -34.99 5.42 17.87
C ILE A 443 -35.09 6.83 18.48
N PRO A 444 -33.97 7.55 18.66
CA PRO A 444 -34.00 8.89 19.22
C PRO A 444 -34.75 9.84 18.27
N LYS A 445 -35.59 10.73 18.82
CA LYS A 445 -36.18 11.84 18.08
C LYS A 445 -35.06 12.83 17.74
N ASP A 446 -34.99 13.24 16.48
CA ASP A 446 -34.01 14.21 16.06
C ASP A 446 -34.28 15.54 16.78
N ARG A 447 -33.35 16.03 17.60
CA ARG A 447 -33.50 17.31 18.35
C ARG A 447 -33.45 18.56 17.45
N ARG A 448 -33.75 18.40 16.16
CA ARG A 448 -33.78 19.46 15.16
C ARG A 448 -35.17 19.53 14.53
N GLN A 449 -36.10 20.17 15.22
CA GLN A 449 -37.12 20.98 14.59
C GLN A 449 -37.14 22.35 15.24
#